data_AF-A0A8H7SYV7-F1
#
_entry.id   AF-A0A8H7SYV7-F1
#
_cell.length_a   1.000
_cell.length_b   1.000
_cell.length_c   1.000
_cell.angle_alpha   90.00
_cell.angle_beta   90.00
_cell.angle_gamma   90.00
#
_symmetry.space_group_name_H-M   'P 1'
#
loop_
_entity.id
_entity.type
_entity.pdbx_description
1 polymer ?
#
loop_
_entity_poly.entity_id
_entity_poly.type
_entity_poly.pdbx_seq_one_letter_code
_entity_poly.pdbx_strand_id
1 'polypeptide(L)'
;MRSWRTWTVIIVFIFITLNLIYWKGYPCTDPRFCTIEDDHLTEASPHPPPAPVAPKPNPPLAEGKLSEHIDSSAQPIIDPDTHYPNTHDKSNKNLDTLSPTSNKATFRLNGKQGLQYAGSGDLWQFGVINTKPDVLVVSNTNYHDVNRHFRREYRIYNLMKWILRVHRRDTERTDPLVMVDAGSNHGLFSLVAGASGAHTIAFEPQTHLRSVITMAGRLNQLSERLRVLPFAVLDKFKKLAMDKVEINDGGIAELSYDKSDALITTQTIRLDTLPAFDRLFPKTKAIEKDLQIPSTRKSDKSIMEPADLGAEYAKVINKAVDTETTELDEALLFRQPIHFLKIDVEGFEIPALRSAAKLFENQLVEHTILEFGPPHRWDRSLENSSGMSLKQIREVTMQNAKDILHTAIDEWKLDINLLPAEGWAKTITWMHNHGVDESEGDPSKNKVVRKIHAHKFDDLPLDNDEFEAELKELDNAVTEFIRLPAELVDEYLESSADIGEMYLWFTKQNSDSPVLKKVT
;
A
#
# COMPACT_ATOMS: atom_id res chain seq x y z
N MET A 1 -55.49 36.12 23.34
CA MET A 1 -54.28 35.27 23.30
C MET A 1 -53.53 35.58 22.01
N ARG A 2 -52.36 36.25 22.08
CA ARG A 2 -51.58 36.54 20.87
C ARG A 2 -50.88 35.26 20.39
N SER A 3 -51.04 34.95 19.10
CA SER A 3 -50.52 33.76 18.43
C SER A 3 -49.02 33.59 18.66
N TRP A 4 -48.57 32.36 18.91
CA TRP A 4 -47.16 31.95 19.07
C TRP A 4 -46.26 32.49 17.95
N ARG A 5 -46.81 32.66 16.73
CA ARG A 5 -46.11 33.26 15.58
C ARG A 5 -45.65 34.71 15.84
N THR A 6 -46.42 35.48 16.61
CA THR A 6 -46.07 36.87 16.97
C THR A 6 -44.84 36.92 17.87
N TRP A 7 -44.71 35.95 18.79
CA TRP A 7 -43.57 35.87 19.70
C TRP A 7 -42.30 35.42 18.99
N THR A 8 -42.39 34.49 18.04
CA THR A 8 -41.23 34.06 17.24
C THR A 8 -40.63 35.23 16.45
N VAL A 9 -41.46 36.06 15.82
CA VAL A 9 -40.98 37.24 15.06
C VAL A 9 -40.30 38.25 15.98
N ILE A 10 -40.85 38.49 17.17
CA ILE A 10 -40.25 39.41 18.15
C ILE A 10 -38.88 38.88 18.62
N ILE A 11 -38.76 37.58 18.90
CA ILE A 11 -37.50 36.97 19.35
C ILE A 11 -36.42 37.05 18.26
N VAL A 12 -36.76 36.78 17.00
CA VAL A 12 -35.82 36.90 15.87
C VAL A 12 -35.36 38.35 15.71
N PHE A 13 -36.26 39.32 15.83
CA PHE A 13 -35.92 40.74 15.71
C PHE A 13 -34.98 41.19 16.85
N ILE A 14 -35.22 40.73 18.08
CA ILE A 14 -34.35 40.99 19.23
C ILE A 14 -32.96 40.38 19.01
N PHE A 15 -32.88 39.13 18.52
CA PHE A 15 -31.60 38.45 18.28
C PHE A 15 -30.73 39.17 17.24
N ILE A 16 -31.33 39.62 16.13
CA ILE A 16 -30.63 40.36 15.07
C ILE A 16 -30.14 41.72 15.60
N THR A 17 -31.00 42.44 16.33
CA THR A 17 -30.67 43.75 16.87
C THR A 17 -29.53 43.68 17.88
N LEU A 18 -29.55 42.68 18.77
CA LEU A 18 -28.49 42.46 19.74
C LEU A 18 -27.16 42.06 19.08
N ASN A 19 -27.18 41.26 18.01
CA ASN A 19 -25.97 40.95 17.26
C ASN A 19 -25.38 42.19 16.57
N LEU A 20 -26.21 43.02 15.93
CA LEU A 20 -25.72 44.25 15.28
C LEU A 20 -25.10 45.23 16.28
N ILE A 21 -25.63 45.32 17.50
CA ILE A 21 -25.05 46.13 18.58
C ILE A 21 -23.75 45.51 19.07
N TYR A 22 -23.71 44.19 19.27
CA TYR A 22 -22.51 43.47 19.71
C TYR A 22 -21.34 43.64 18.74
N TRP A 23 -21.58 43.55 17.43
CA TRP A 23 -20.54 43.68 16.41
C TRP A 23 -20.12 45.14 16.13
N LYS A 24 -20.96 46.13 16.45
CA LYS A 24 -20.57 47.56 16.37
C LYS A 24 -19.62 48.00 17.49
N GLY A 25 -19.50 47.21 18.57
CA GLY A 25 -18.74 47.57 19.78
C GLY A 25 -17.27 47.12 19.79
N TYR A 26 -16.79 46.39 18.79
CA TYR A 26 -15.39 45.92 18.75
C TYR A 26 -14.50 46.87 17.94
N PRO A 27 -13.66 47.71 18.58
CA PRO A 27 -12.56 48.37 17.90
C PRO A 27 -11.56 47.31 17.41
N CYS A 28 -11.14 47.45 16.15
CA CYS A 28 -10.11 46.64 15.53
C CYS A 28 -8.81 46.81 16.31
N THR A 29 -8.39 45.79 17.06
CA THR A 29 -7.25 45.84 17.99
C THR A 29 -6.01 45.12 17.47
N ASP A 30 -6.06 44.53 16.27
CA ASP A 30 -4.89 43.91 15.64
C ASP A 30 -4.33 44.79 14.52
N PRO A 31 -3.19 45.48 14.73
CA PRO A 31 -2.56 46.34 13.72
C PRO A 31 -2.01 45.58 12.50
N ARG A 32 -2.06 44.24 12.47
CA ARG A 32 -1.60 43.43 11.32
C ARG A 32 -2.58 43.37 10.15
N PHE A 33 -3.83 43.80 10.33
CA PHE A 33 -4.88 43.70 9.30
C PHE A 33 -5.39 45.06 8.81
N CYS A 34 -4.67 46.14 9.09
CA CYS A 34 -5.06 47.49 8.67
C CYS A 34 -3.86 48.26 8.09
N THR A 35 -3.37 47.82 6.94
CA THR A 35 -2.55 48.64 6.03
C THR A 35 -2.94 48.32 4.60
N ILE A 36 -3.57 49.29 3.94
CA ILE A 36 -3.56 49.41 2.48
C ILE A 36 -2.54 50.50 2.21
N GLU A 37 -1.37 50.12 1.72
CA GLU A 37 -0.45 51.04 1.05
C GLU A 37 -0.17 50.47 -0.33
N ASP A 38 -0.56 51.25 -1.35
CA ASP A 38 -0.12 51.13 -2.73
C ASP A 38 1.35 51.51 -2.81
N ASP A 39 2.20 50.70 -3.44
CA ASP A 39 3.41 51.22 -4.06
C ASP A 39 3.90 50.38 -5.25
N HIS A 40 4.25 51.11 -6.31
CA HIS A 40 4.83 50.66 -7.58
C HIS A 40 6.22 50.02 -7.39
N LEU A 41 6.66 49.15 -8.32
CA LEU A 41 8.04 49.14 -8.88
C LEU A 41 8.25 48.09 -10.01
N THR A 42 9.27 48.38 -10.81
CA THR A 42 9.61 48.05 -12.21
C THR A 42 10.32 46.71 -12.49
N GLU A 43 10.21 46.22 -13.75
CA GLU A 43 10.90 45.05 -14.34
C GLU A 43 12.41 45.28 -14.63
N ALA A 44 13.22 44.21 -14.47
CA ALA A 44 14.52 44.04 -15.14
C ALA A 44 14.86 42.54 -15.35
N SER A 45 15.38 42.16 -16.52
CA SER A 45 15.77 40.79 -16.92
C SER A 45 17.27 40.47 -16.71
N PRO A 46 17.68 39.18 -16.56
CA PRO A 46 19.10 38.78 -16.64
C PRO A 46 19.43 37.66 -17.66
N HIS A 47 20.68 37.68 -18.17
CA HIS A 47 21.33 36.68 -19.06
C HIS A 47 22.09 35.57 -18.28
N PRO A 48 22.42 34.40 -18.89
CA PRO A 48 23.13 33.30 -18.22
C PRO A 48 24.64 33.17 -18.54
N PRO A 49 25.47 32.54 -17.65
CA PRO A 49 26.91 32.32 -17.83
C PRO A 49 27.29 30.92 -18.38
N PRO A 50 28.54 30.70 -18.85
CA PRO A 50 28.95 29.50 -19.59
C PRO A 50 29.51 28.36 -18.72
N ALA A 51 29.48 27.14 -19.25
CA ALA A 51 29.81 25.90 -18.53
C ALA A 51 31.30 25.48 -18.61
N PRO A 52 31.85 24.80 -17.58
CA PRO A 52 33.21 24.25 -17.59
C PRO A 52 33.28 22.79 -18.08
N VAL A 53 34.43 22.44 -18.68
CA VAL A 53 34.74 21.14 -19.31
C VAL A 53 35.29 20.13 -18.29
N ALA A 54 34.85 18.87 -18.40
CA ALA A 54 35.24 17.78 -17.51
C ALA A 54 36.57 17.10 -17.88
N PRO A 55 37.37 16.62 -16.90
CA PRO A 55 38.60 15.86 -17.15
C PRO A 55 38.32 14.36 -17.39
N LYS A 56 39.17 13.73 -18.21
CA LYS A 56 39.06 12.32 -18.62
C LYS A 56 39.48 11.34 -17.50
N PRO A 57 38.88 10.14 -17.41
CA PRO A 57 39.19 9.15 -16.39
C PRO A 57 40.32 8.18 -16.79
N ASN A 58 41.00 7.63 -15.78
CA ASN A 58 42.00 6.56 -15.91
C ASN A 58 41.33 5.17 -16.07
N PRO A 59 42.04 4.18 -16.67
CA PRO A 59 41.50 2.85 -16.93
C PRO A 59 41.46 1.96 -15.67
N PRO A 60 40.62 0.90 -15.66
CA PRO A 60 40.32 0.11 -14.47
C PRO A 60 41.42 -0.89 -14.14
N LEU A 61 41.53 -1.25 -12.85
CA LEU A 61 42.30 -2.40 -12.39
C LEU A 61 41.38 -3.64 -12.33
N ALA A 62 41.94 -4.77 -12.75
CA ALA A 62 41.25 -6.01 -13.09
C ALA A 62 40.58 -6.74 -11.90
N GLU A 63 39.48 -7.42 -12.23
CA GLU A 63 38.55 -8.14 -11.35
C GLU A 63 39.19 -9.34 -10.62
N GLY A 64 38.84 -9.47 -9.33
CA GLY A 64 39.12 -10.66 -8.52
C GLY A 64 38.01 -11.70 -8.67
N LYS A 65 38.39 -12.94 -8.95
CA LYS A 65 37.51 -14.11 -9.10
C LYS A 65 36.67 -14.41 -7.85
N LEU A 66 35.41 -14.75 -8.10
CA LEU A 66 34.40 -15.22 -7.13
C LEU A 66 34.76 -16.56 -6.48
N SER A 67 34.39 -16.70 -5.21
CA SER A 67 34.26 -18.00 -4.53
C SER A 67 32.79 -18.42 -4.41
N GLU A 68 32.58 -19.74 -4.41
CA GLU A 68 31.30 -20.45 -4.53
C GLU A 68 30.31 -20.29 -3.37
N HIS A 69 29.03 -20.30 -3.76
CA HIS A 69 27.81 -20.71 -3.04
C HIS A 69 27.70 -20.38 -1.54
N ILE A 70 26.90 -19.35 -1.22
CA ILE A 70 26.24 -19.25 0.08
C ILE A 70 24.85 -19.87 -0.06
N ASP A 71 24.74 -21.01 0.61
CA ASP A 71 23.53 -21.74 0.96
C ASP A 71 22.44 -20.78 1.45
N SER A 72 21.19 -21.07 1.09
CA SER A 72 20.00 -20.32 1.50
C SER A 72 19.66 -20.60 2.96
N SER A 73 20.56 -20.30 3.89
CA SER A 73 20.16 -20.17 5.29
C SER A 73 19.41 -18.86 5.42
N ALA A 74 18.13 -18.92 5.77
CA ALA A 74 17.47 -17.76 6.35
C ALA A 74 18.41 -17.20 7.43
N GLN A 75 18.83 -15.95 7.26
CA GLN A 75 19.57 -15.24 8.30
C GLN A 75 18.83 -15.46 9.62
N PRO A 76 19.50 -15.74 10.74
CA PRO A 76 18.84 -15.69 12.03
C PRO A 76 18.39 -14.25 12.24
N ILE A 77 17.13 -13.97 11.91
CA ILE A 77 16.46 -12.72 12.29
C ILE A 77 16.51 -12.72 13.81
N ILE A 78 17.35 -11.86 14.36
CA ILE A 78 17.48 -11.68 15.81
C ILE A 78 16.12 -11.18 16.28
N ASP A 79 15.45 -11.98 17.09
CA ASP A 79 14.19 -11.58 17.70
C ASP A 79 14.45 -10.28 18.49
N PRO A 80 13.64 -9.22 18.27
CA PRO A 80 13.84 -7.97 18.97
C PRO A 80 13.73 -8.18 20.47
N ASP A 81 14.52 -7.45 21.27
CA ASP A 81 14.31 -7.45 22.72
C ASP A 81 12.99 -6.71 23.03
N THR A 82 11.95 -7.51 23.23
CA THR A 82 10.58 -7.04 23.50
C THR A 82 10.35 -6.76 24.98
N HIS A 83 11.39 -6.56 25.79
CA HIS A 83 11.25 -6.20 27.20
C HIS A 83 11.22 -4.68 27.38
N TYR A 84 10.28 -4.19 28.20
CA TYR A 84 10.20 -2.77 28.52
C TYR A 84 11.35 -2.38 29.46
N PRO A 85 12.17 -1.37 29.13
CA PRO A 85 13.18 -0.90 30.06
C PRO A 85 12.51 -0.09 31.19
N ASN A 86 12.56 -0.63 32.42
CA ASN A 86 12.44 0.00 33.75
C ASN A 86 11.22 -0.21 34.69
N THR A 87 11.59 -0.69 35.89
CA THR A 87 11.16 -0.36 37.27
C THR A 87 9.82 -0.77 37.88
N HIS A 88 8.94 -1.52 37.21
CA HIS A 88 7.76 -2.08 37.88
C HIS A 88 7.69 -3.60 37.76
N ASP A 89 7.40 -4.33 38.84
CA ASP A 89 7.29 -5.81 38.80
C ASP A 89 6.23 -6.33 37.81
N LYS A 90 5.33 -5.45 37.33
CA LYS A 90 4.34 -5.73 36.28
C LYS A 90 4.82 -5.44 34.85
N SER A 91 5.99 -4.83 34.67
CA SER A 91 6.59 -4.46 33.37
C SER A 91 7.64 -5.45 32.86
N ASN A 92 7.88 -6.58 33.56
CA ASN A 92 8.68 -7.70 33.06
C ASN A 92 7.94 -8.59 32.04
N LYS A 93 6.82 -8.11 31.50
CA LYS A 93 6.06 -8.84 30.50
C LYS A 93 6.62 -8.53 29.12
N ASN A 94 6.94 -9.59 28.38
CA ASN A 94 7.23 -9.50 26.95
C ASN A 94 6.08 -8.72 26.25
N LEU A 95 6.43 -7.73 25.41
CA LEU A 95 5.47 -6.94 24.62
C LEU A 95 4.44 -7.82 23.91
N ASP A 96 4.85 -9.03 23.47
CA ASP A 96 4.04 -10.08 22.83
C ASP A 96 2.81 -10.53 23.66
N THR A 97 2.68 -10.06 24.92
CA THR A 97 1.64 -10.46 25.87
C THR A 97 0.89 -9.29 26.54
N LEU A 98 1.02 -8.06 26.02
CA LEU A 98 0.32 -6.91 26.59
C LEU A 98 -1.14 -6.84 26.12
N SER A 99 -2.08 -6.70 27.07
CA SER A 99 -3.50 -6.48 26.77
C SER A 99 -3.79 -4.99 26.50
N PRO A 100 -4.61 -4.65 25.49
CA PRO A 100 -4.89 -3.26 25.09
C PRO A 100 -5.83 -2.51 26.05
N THR A 101 -5.76 -1.18 26.00
CA THR A 101 -6.84 -0.29 26.45
C THR A 101 -7.93 -0.20 25.38
N SER A 102 -9.13 -0.72 25.67
CA SER A 102 -10.32 -0.54 24.81
C SER A 102 -10.61 0.95 24.59
N ASN A 103 -10.79 1.38 23.34
CA ASN A 103 -11.30 2.72 23.03
C ASN A 103 -12.46 2.68 22.03
N LYS A 104 -13.13 3.83 21.86
CA LYS A 104 -14.32 3.97 21.00
C LYS A 104 -14.04 3.93 19.49
N ALA A 105 -12.80 3.64 19.07
CA ALA A 105 -12.44 3.49 17.65
C ALA A 105 -12.13 2.04 17.27
N THR A 106 -12.17 1.11 18.22
CA THR A 106 -11.78 -0.29 18.00
C THR A 106 -13.01 -1.16 17.82
N PHE A 107 -13.27 -1.61 16.59
CA PHE A 107 -14.35 -2.55 16.29
C PHE A 107 -13.82 -3.99 16.26
N ARG A 108 -14.65 -4.94 16.68
CA ARG A 108 -14.36 -6.38 16.65
C ARG A 108 -15.54 -7.18 16.18
N LEU A 109 -15.23 -8.34 15.59
CA LEU A 109 -16.22 -9.36 15.32
C LEU A 109 -16.42 -10.23 16.54
N ASN A 110 -17.66 -10.25 17.03
CA ASN A 110 -18.10 -11.16 18.06
C ASN A 110 -18.92 -12.27 17.38
N GLY A 111 -18.43 -13.50 17.44
CA GLY A 111 -18.99 -14.67 16.74
C GLY A 111 -20.46 -14.99 17.04
N LYS A 112 -21.11 -14.33 18.02
CA LYS A 112 -22.55 -14.45 18.29
C LYS A 112 -23.36 -13.16 18.08
N GLN A 113 -22.71 -12.00 17.97
CA GLN A 113 -23.37 -10.68 18.00
C GLN A 113 -22.98 -9.77 16.82
N GLY A 114 -22.12 -10.24 15.92
CA GLY A 114 -21.65 -9.46 14.77
C GLY A 114 -20.61 -8.42 15.15
N LEU A 115 -20.55 -7.31 14.41
CA LEU A 115 -19.60 -6.23 14.62
C LEU A 115 -19.99 -5.39 15.86
N GLN A 116 -19.08 -5.27 16.84
CA GLN A 116 -19.27 -4.49 18.06
C GLN A 116 -18.01 -3.70 18.43
N TYR A 117 -18.12 -2.74 19.35
CA TYR A 117 -16.93 -2.13 19.96
C TYR A 117 -16.21 -3.13 20.86
N ALA A 118 -14.88 -3.08 20.89
CA ALA A 118 -14.06 -3.90 21.77
C ALA A 118 -14.38 -3.62 23.25
N GLY A 119 -14.63 -4.67 24.03
CA GLY A 119 -14.78 -4.60 25.48
C GLY A 119 -13.42 -4.52 26.20
N SER A 120 -13.44 -4.15 27.49
CA SER A 120 -12.23 -4.05 28.32
C SER A 120 -11.54 -5.38 28.61
N GLY A 121 -12.17 -6.52 28.28
CA GLY A 121 -11.62 -7.87 28.43
C GLY A 121 -11.17 -8.54 27.13
N ASP A 122 -11.35 -7.89 25.98
CA ASP A 122 -11.00 -8.48 24.69
C ASP A 122 -9.48 -8.36 24.44
N LEU A 123 -8.80 -9.48 24.21
CA LEU A 123 -7.34 -9.52 24.09
C LEU A 123 -6.88 -9.09 22.69
N TRP A 124 -5.98 -8.11 22.59
CA TRP A 124 -5.07 -7.94 21.45
C TRP A 124 -3.67 -8.29 21.90
N GLN A 125 -2.83 -8.67 20.94
CA GLN A 125 -1.39 -8.78 21.12
C GLN A 125 -0.74 -7.58 20.44
N PHE A 126 0.29 -7.06 21.09
CA PHE A 126 1.19 -6.07 20.52
C PHE A 126 2.54 -6.74 20.36
N GLY A 127 3.33 -6.31 19.40
CA GLY A 127 4.71 -6.77 19.29
C GLY A 127 5.50 -5.89 18.37
N VAL A 128 6.80 -6.17 18.28
CA VAL A 128 7.73 -5.44 17.43
C VAL A 128 8.19 -6.39 16.35
N ILE A 129 8.00 -6.02 15.09
CA ILE A 129 8.65 -6.73 13.98
C ILE A 129 9.91 -5.95 13.63
N ASN A 130 11.03 -6.65 13.66
CA ASN A 130 12.36 -6.13 13.36
C ASN A 130 12.54 -5.97 11.84
N THR A 131 11.90 -4.94 11.28
CA THR A 131 11.86 -4.70 9.82
C THR A 131 12.91 -3.70 9.33
N LYS A 132 13.62 -3.01 10.23
CA LYS A 132 14.60 -1.95 9.91
C LYS A 132 14.07 -0.90 8.91
N PRO A 133 13.33 0.15 9.37
CA PRO A 133 13.05 0.47 10.77
C PRO A 133 12.06 -0.53 11.38
N ASP A 134 12.18 -0.77 12.68
CA ASP A 134 11.26 -1.65 13.42
C ASP A 134 9.86 -1.06 13.45
N VAL A 135 8.84 -1.92 13.39
CA VAL A 135 7.43 -1.50 13.45
C VAL A 135 6.68 -2.19 14.58
N LEU A 136 5.89 -1.40 15.31
CA LEU A 136 4.93 -1.91 16.27
C LEU A 136 3.72 -2.48 15.54
N VAL A 137 3.46 -3.77 15.69
CA VAL A 137 2.30 -4.43 15.12
C VAL A 137 1.27 -4.74 16.18
N VAL A 138 0.07 -4.95 15.70
CA VAL A 138 -1.10 -5.28 16.50
C VAL A 138 -1.74 -6.50 15.87
N SER A 139 -2.24 -7.43 16.66
CA SER A 139 -2.98 -8.58 16.15
C SER A 139 -4.07 -9.03 17.12
N ASN A 140 -5.06 -9.74 16.61
CA ASN A 140 -6.11 -10.35 17.41
C ASN A 140 -5.76 -11.83 17.70
N THR A 141 -4.76 -12.05 18.56
CA THR A 141 -4.23 -13.37 18.96
C THR A 141 -3.32 -14.11 17.97
N ASN A 142 -2.94 -13.47 16.86
CA ASN A 142 -2.15 -14.07 15.77
C ASN A 142 -0.78 -13.39 15.57
N TYR A 143 -0.16 -12.83 16.62
CA TYR A 143 1.12 -12.12 16.46
C TYR A 143 2.21 -13.01 15.87
N HIS A 144 2.24 -14.29 16.28
CA HIS A 144 3.17 -15.27 15.75
C HIS A 144 3.03 -15.43 14.22
N ASP A 145 1.81 -15.39 13.70
CA ASP A 145 1.56 -15.54 12.26
C ASP A 145 1.97 -14.29 11.48
N VAL A 146 1.76 -13.09 12.05
CA VAL A 146 2.29 -11.84 11.48
C VAL A 146 3.82 -11.87 11.40
N ASN A 147 4.50 -12.37 12.45
CA ASN A 147 5.95 -12.53 12.43
C ASN A 147 6.40 -13.59 11.41
N ARG A 148 5.69 -14.72 11.31
CA ARG A 148 5.97 -15.75 10.31
C ARG A 148 5.81 -15.23 8.88
N HIS A 149 4.77 -14.43 8.64
CA HIS A 149 4.53 -13.77 7.36
C HIS A 149 5.69 -12.84 6.99
N PHE A 150 6.17 -12.00 7.92
CA PHE A 150 7.37 -11.18 7.70
C PHE A 150 8.58 -12.04 7.27
N ARG A 151 8.85 -13.13 7.99
CA ARG A 151 10.00 -14.01 7.71
C ARG A 151 9.89 -14.66 6.33
N ARG A 152 8.69 -15.08 5.93
CA ARG A 152 8.41 -15.68 4.61
C ARG A 152 8.69 -14.70 3.48
N GLU A 153 8.31 -13.44 3.67
CA GLU A 153 8.30 -12.43 2.60
C GLU A 153 9.40 -11.38 2.75
N TYR A 154 10.41 -11.63 3.60
CA TYR A 154 11.44 -10.65 3.97
C TYR A 154 12.12 -10.02 2.73
N ARG A 155 12.29 -10.79 1.65
CA ARG A 155 12.89 -10.34 0.39
C ARG A 155 12.05 -9.25 -0.30
N ILE A 156 10.73 -9.37 -0.23
CA ILE A 156 9.79 -8.39 -0.79
C ILE A 156 9.82 -7.12 0.06
N TYR A 157 9.88 -7.25 1.40
CA TYR A 157 10.08 -6.12 2.30
C TYR A 157 11.40 -5.40 2.02
N ASN A 158 12.50 -6.13 1.81
CA ASN A 158 13.80 -5.54 1.48
C ASN A 158 13.78 -4.81 0.14
N LEU A 159 13.18 -5.40 -0.89
CA LEU A 159 12.99 -4.76 -2.19
C LEU A 159 12.16 -3.47 -2.05
N MET A 160 11.02 -3.53 -1.36
CA MET A 160 10.17 -2.36 -1.12
C MET A 160 10.92 -1.26 -0.39
N LYS A 161 11.56 -1.57 0.75
CA LYS A 161 12.33 -0.60 1.53
C LYS A 161 13.43 0.05 0.69
N TRP A 162 14.11 -0.74 -0.13
CA TRP A 162 15.16 -0.24 -1.02
C TRP A 162 14.59 0.71 -2.09
N ILE A 163 13.53 0.32 -2.81
CA ILE A 163 12.85 1.19 -3.80
C ILE A 163 12.42 2.51 -3.14
N LEU A 164 11.75 2.43 -1.99
CA LEU A 164 11.29 3.62 -1.27
C LEU A 164 12.44 4.51 -0.80
N ARG A 165 13.54 3.91 -0.30
CA ARG A 165 14.74 4.65 0.10
C ARG A 165 15.34 5.40 -1.08
N VAL A 166 15.45 4.74 -2.23
CA VAL A 166 16.00 5.35 -3.43
C VAL A 166 15.20 6.60 -3.81
N HIS A 167 13.87 6.48 -3.93
CA HIS A 167 13.02 7.62 -4.27
C HIS A 167 12.99 8.70 -3.18
N ARG A 168 13.12 8.31 -1.92
CA ARG A 168 13.24 9.26 -0.81
C ARG A 168 14.48 10.14 -0.96
N ARG A 169 15.58 9.57 -1.45
CA ARG A 169 16.87 10.24 -1.61
C ARG A 169 17.01 11.02 -2.92
N ASP A 170 16.14 10.80 -3.89
CA ASP A 170 16.09 11.61 -5.10
C ASP A 170 15.83 13.09 -4.76
N THR A 171 16.85 13.94 -4.96
CA THR A 171 16.80 15.37 -4.67
C THR A 171 15.92 16.14 -5.64
N GLU A 172 15.67 15.59 -6.82
CA GLU A 172 14.86 16.21 -7.87
C GLU A 172 13.36 15.84 -7.75
N ARG A 173 13.01 14.89 -6.87
CA ARG A 173 11.61 14.46 -6.69
C ARG A 173 10.75 15.59 -6.09
N THR A 174 9.75 16.03 -6.84
CA THR A 174 8.76 17.02 -6.40
C THR A 174 7.46 16.41 -5.86
N ASP A 175 7.16 15.16 -6.24
CA ASP A 175 5.91 14.48 -5.88
C ASP A 175 6.02 13.70 -4.58
N PRO A 176 4.92 13.44 -3.84
CA PRO A 176 4.98 12.65 -2.61
C PRO A 176 5.44 11.20 -2.88
N LEU A 177 6.28 10.66 -1.99
CA LEU A 177 6.61 9.22 -1.98
C LEU A 177 5.35 8.43 -1.58
N VAL A 178 4.89 7.51 -2.42
CA VAL A 178 3.61 6.78 -2.22
C VAL A 178 3.76 5.27 -2.40
N MET A 179 3.13 4.54 -1.47
CA MET A 179 2.93 3.09 -1.52
C MET A 179 1.42 2.77 -1.44
N VAL A 180 0.97 1.82 -2.26
CA VAL A 180 -0.41 1.32 -2.25
C VAL A 180 -0.40 -0.18 -1.90
N ASP A 181 -1.23 -0.58 -0.95
CA ASP A 181 -1.32 -1.94 -0.40
C ASP A 181 -2.75 -2.49 -0.60
N ALA A 182 -2.99 -3.21 -1.68
CA ALA A 182 -4.28 -3.83 -1.96
C ALA A 182 -4.38 -5.20 -1.29
N GLY A 183 -5.27 -5.29 -0.29
CA GLY A 183 -5.39 -6.45 0.59
C GLY A 183 -4.33 -6.42 1.70
N SER A 184 -4.42 -5.40 2.54
CA SER A 184 -3.40 -5.10 3.55
C SER A 184 -3.37 -6.11 4.69
N ASN A 185 -4.45 -6.87 4.94
CA ASN A 185 -4.54 -7.86 5.99
C ASN A 185 -4.20 -7.25 7.37
N HIS A 186 -3.08 -7.64 8.01
CA HIS A 186 -2.64 -7.03 9.28
C HIS A 186 -1.91 -5.68 9.10
N GLY A 187 -1.66 -5.27 7.86
CA GLY A 187 -1.06 -3.99 7.47
C GLY A 187 0.45 -3.94 7.54
N LEU A 188 1.16 -5.08 7.59
CA LEU A 188 2.60 -5.06 7.81
C LEU A 188 3.36 -4.33 6.69
N PHE A 189 3.08 -4.60 5.41
CA PHE A 189 3.62 -3.81 4.29
C PHE A 189 3.34 -2.32 4.44
N SER A 190 2.08 -1.99 4.73
CA SER A 190 1.64 -0.62 4.96
C SER A 190 2.41 0.11 6.08
N LEU A 191 2.65 -0.56 7.21
CA LEU A 191 3.38 -0.02 8.36
C LEU A 191 4.87 0.17 8.02
N VAL A 192 5.50 -0.83 7.41
CA VAL A 192 6.92 -0.76 7.02
C VAL A 192 7.15 0.33 5.98
N ALA A 193 6.28 0.45 4.97
CA ALA A 193 6.35 1.51 3.98
C ALA A 193 6.19 2.91 4.61
N GLY A 194 5.23 3.06 5.51
CA GLY A 194 4.99 4.31 6.24
C GLY A 194 6.18 4.70 7.12
N ALA A 195 6.74 3.74 7.87
CA ALA A 195 7.95 3.94 8.69
C ALA A 195 9.19 4.23 7.82
N SER A 196 9.23 3.72 6.59
CA SER A 196 10.26 4.04 5.59
C SER A 196 10.09 5.43 4.96
N GLY A 197 9.02 6.15 5.29
CA GLY A 197 8.77 7.54 4.90
C GLY A 197 7.76 7.73 3.77
N ALA A 198 7.13 6.67 3.27
CA ALA A 198 6.08 6.78 2.24
C ALA A 198 4.75 7.27 2.84
N HIS A 199 3.90 7.85 1.99
CA HIS A 199 2.46 7.90 2.23
C HIS A 199 1.86 6.59 1.76
N THR A 200 1.17 5.91 2.65
CA THR A 200 0.63 4.57 2.43
C THR A 200 -0.88 4.63 2.29
N ILE A 201 -1.39 4.01 1.24
CA ILE A 201 -2.82 3.79 1.01
C ILE A 201 -3.09 2.28 1.12
N ALA A 202 -3.66 1.88 2.24
CA ALA A 202 -3.98 0.51 2.58
C ALA A 202 -5.45 0.20 2.27
N PHE A 203 -5.74 -0.92 1.62
CA PHE A 203 -7.10 -1.41 1.41
C PHE A 203 -7.35 -2.66 2.23
N GLU A 204 -8.36 -2.59 3.09
CA GLU A 204 -8.76 -3.74 3.89
C GLU A 204 -10.29 -3.71 4.10
N PRO A 205 -11.05 -4.62 3.46
CA PRO A 205 -12.50 -4.65 3.61
C PRO A 205 -12.95 -5.01 5.03
N GLN A 206 -12.19 -5.82 5.78
CA GLN A 206 -12.58 -6.30 7.10
C GLN A 206 -12.43 -5.21 8.15
N THR A 207 -13.56 -4.78 8.72
CA THR A 207 -13.59 -3.68 9.71
C THR A 207 -12.70 -3.94 10.94
N HIS A 208 -12.53 -5.20 11.35
CA HIS A 208 -11.68 -5.54 12.48
C HIS A 208 -10.19 -5.40 12.13
N LEU A 209 -9.74 -5.88 10.96
CA LEU A 209 -8.37 -5.70 10.48
C LEU A 209 -8.07 -4.22 10.22
N ARG A 210 -9.01 -3.45 9.69
CA ARG A 210 -8.87 -1.98 9.61
C ARG A 210 -8.59 -1.34 10.96
N SER A 211 -9.25 -1.82 12.02
CA SER A 211 -9.01 -1.35 13.38
C SER A 211 -7.61 -1.72 13.85
N VAL A 212 -7.14 -2.93 13.52
CA VAL A 212 -5.78 -3.42 13.82
C VAL A 212 -4.73 -2.56 13.14
N ILE A 213 -4.84 -2.36 11.83
CA ILE A 213 -3.93 -1.52 11.03
C ILE A 213 -3.93 -0.08 11.57
N THR A 214 -5.11 0.48 11.85
CA THR A 214 -5.23 1.87 12.35
C THR A 214 -4.57 2.04 13.71
N MET A 215 -4.72 1.08 14.62
CA MET A 215 -4.06 1.12 15.93
C MET A 215 -2.54 1.00 15.79
N ALA A 216 -2.06 0.04 15.00
CA ALA A 216 -0.64 -0.11 14.70
C ALA A 216 -0.07 1.17 14.09
N GLY A 217 -0.78 1.79 13.15
CA GLY A 217 -0.42 3.07 12.55
C GLY A 217 -0.25 4.18 13.60
N ARG A 218 -1.14 4.28 14.60
CA ARG A 218 -1.01 5.25 15.69
C ARG A 218 0.21 4.98 16.58
N LEU A 219 0.45 3.72 16.92
CA LEU A 219 1.61 3.33 17.73
C LEU A 219 2.93 3.67 17.05
N ASN A 220 2.98 3.57 15.72
CA ASN A 220 4.13 3.98 14.90
C ASN A 220 4.09 5.47 14.51
N GLN A 221 3.16 6.27 15.03
CA GLN A 221 2.99 7.69 14.72
C GLN A 221 2.79 7.99 13.22
N LEU A 222 2.17 7.05 12.49
CA LEU A 222 1.93 7.12 11.05
C LEU A 222 0.60 7.79 10.69
N SER A 223 -0.10 8.43 11.63
CA SER A 223 -1.42 9.05 11.38
C SER A 223 -1.41 10.12 10.29
N GLU A 224 -0.27 10.72 9.96
CA GLU A 224 -0.15 11.66 8.84
C GLU A 224 0.16 10.99 7.50
N ARG A 225 0.60 9.73 7.51
CA ARG A 225 1.14 9.01 6.34
C ARG A 225 0.36 7.78 5.96
N LEU A 226 -0.42 7.18 6.85
CA LEU A 226 -1.19 5.97 6.59
C LEU A 226 -2.68 6.28 6.48
N ARG A 227 -3.32 5.82 5.39
CA ARG A 227 -4.78 5.77 5.25
C ARG A 227 -5.22 4.35 4.98
N VAL A 228 -6.22 3.91 5.72
CA VAL A 228 -6.84 2.59 5.56
C VAL A 228 -8.23 2.80 4.97
N LEU A 229 -8.47 2.21 3.80
CA LEU A 229 -9.69 2.39 3.02
C LEU A 229 -10.60 1.15 3.14
N PRO A 230 -11.93 1.34 3.22
CA PRO A 230 -12.90 0.31 3.57
C PRO A 230 -13.34 -0.55 2.37
N PHE A 231 -12.46 -0.78 1.40
CA PHE A 231 -12.84 -1.38 0.13
C PHE A 231 -12.12 -2.71 -0.12
N ALA A 232 -12.81 -3.62 -0.80
CA ALA A 232 -12.17 -4.68 -1.55
C ALA A 232 -11.69 -4.13 -2.90
N VAL A 233 -10.52 -4.55 -3.38
CA VAL A 233 -9.96 -4.05 -4.64
C VAL A 233 -10.29 -5.02 -5.77
N LEU A 234 -11.11 -4.61 -6.75
CA LEU A 234 -11.52 -5.41 -7.92
C LEU A 234 -11.77 -4.51 -9.15
N ASP A 235 -11.93 -5.11 -10.33
CA ASP A 235 -12.15 -4.41 -11.60
C ASP A 235 -13.56 -3.86 -11.80
N LYS A 236 -14.51 -4.19 -10.92
CA LYS A 236 -15.89 -3.71 -10.96
C LYS A 236 -16.31 -3.10 -9.63
N PHE A 237 -17.25 -2.15 -9.68
CA PHE A 237 -17.92 -1.59 -8.51
C PHE A 237 -19.16 -2.41 -8.16
N LYS A 238 -19.21 -2.93 -6.93
CA LYS A 238 -20.31 -3.75 -6.42
C LYS A 238 -20.22 -3.88 -4.91
N LYS A 239 -21.26 -4.46 -4.31
CA LYS A 239 -21.22 -4.98 -2.95
C LYS A 239 -21.02 -6.48 -2.98
N LEU A 240 -20.11 -6.97 -2.16
CA LEU A 240 -19.80 -8.40 -2.03
C LEU A 240 -20.01 -8.87 -0.61
N ALA A 241 -20.45 -10.12 -0.49
CA ALA A 241 -20.42 -10.83 0.77
C ALA A 241 -18.98 -11.13 1.17
N MET A 242 -18.75 -11.14 2.47
CA MET A 242 -17.53 -11.68 3.06
C MET A 242 -17.86 -12.98 3.78
N ASP A 243 -17.13 -14.04 3.44
CA ASP A 243 -17.20 -15.36 4.04
C ASP A 243 -16.04 -15.59 5.01
N LYS A 244 -16.23 -16.49 5.98
CA LYS A 244 -15.21 -16.91 6.97
C LYS A 244 -14.61 -15.76 7.80
N VAL A 245 -15.32 -14.64 7.89
CA VAL A 245 -14.93 -13.44 8.64
C VAL A 245 -14.71 -13.70 10.14
N GLU A 246 -15.29 -14.77 10.66
CA GLU A 246 -15.10 -15.23 12.03
C GLU A 246 -13.69 -15.74 12.32
N ILE A 247 -12.89 -16.06 11.29
CA ILE A 247 -11.57 -16.66 11.46
C ILE A 247 -10.48 -15.65 11.91
N ASN A 248 -10.80 -14.35 11.99
CA ASN A 248 -9.90 -13.29 12.52
C ASN A 248 -8.48 -13.29 11.91
N ASP A 249 -8.35 -13.81 10.69
CA ASP A 249 -7.13 -13.86 9.91
C ASP A 249 -7.45 -13.38 8.49
N GLY A 250 -6.74 -12.35 8.02
CA GLY A 250 -6.99 -11.81 6.69
C GLY A 250 -6.64 -12.77 5.57
N GLY A 251 -5.83 -13.81 5.85
CA GLY A 251 -5.52 -14.88 4.89
C GLY A 251 -6.63 -15.92 4.68
N ILE A 252 -7.77 -15.79 5.38
CA ILE A 252 -8.81 -16.84 5.42
C ILE A 252 -10.21 -16.29 5.15
N ALA A 253 -10.48 -15.03 5.46
CA ALA A 253 -11.74 -14.41 5.12
C ALA A 253 -11.76 -14.07 3.62
N GLU A 254 -12.80 -14.51 2.92
CA GLU A 254 -12.83 -14.54 1.45
C GLU A 254 -14.02 -13.72 0.93
N LEU A 255 -13.87 -13.12 -0.26
CA LEU A 255 -14.99 -12.49 -0.96
C LEU A 255 -15.85 -13.55 -1.65
N SER A 256 -17.16 -13.32 -1.67
CA SER A 256 -18.13 -14.26 -2.24
C SER A 256 -19.16 -13.51 -3.10
N TYR A 257 -19.34 -13.98 -4.34
CA TYR A 257 -20.35 -13.46 -5.26
C TYR A 257 -21.76 -14.01 -4.98
N ASP A 258 -21.86 -15.22 -4.42
CA ASP A 258 -23.10 -16.00 -4.45
C ASP A 258 -23.95 -15.93 -3.16
N LYS A 259 -23.63 -15.02 -2.24
CA LYS A 259 -24.32 -14.91 -0.93
C LYS A 259 -24.96 -13.55 -0.72
N SER A 260 -26.27 -13.44 -0.97
CA SER A 260 -27.05 -12.23 -0.68
C SER A 260 -27.24 -11.96 0.82
N ASP A 261 -27.17 -13.00 1.66
CA ASP A 261 -27.58 -12.95 3.06
C ASP A 261 -26.39 -12.90 4.04
N ALA A 262 -25.21 -12.51 3.55
CA ALA A 262 -24.02 -12.47 4.38
C ALA A 262 -24.14 -11.43 5.51
N LEU A 263 -23.69 -11.83 6.71
CA LEU A 263 -23.70 -10.97 7.90
C LEU A 263 -22.83 -9.73 7.70
N ILE A 264 -21.81 -9.83 6.86
CA ILE A 264 -20.88 -8.75 6.52
C ILE A 264 -20.82 -8.64 5.01
N THR A 265 -20.99 -7.41 4.54
CA THR A 265 -20.75 -7.04 3.15
C THR A 265 -19.66 -5.98 3.09
N THR A 266 -18.94 -5.96 1.97
CA THR A 266 -17.98 -4.91 1.65
C THR A 266 -18.28 -4.33 0.28
N GLN A 267 -17.79 -3.11 0.04
CA GLN A 267 -17.88 -2.44 -1.24
C GLN A 267 -16.56 -2.60 -1.98
N THR A 268 -16.63 -2.82 -3.29
CA THR A 268 -15.44 -2.89 -4.12
C THR A 268 -15.06 -1.52 -4.67
N ILE A 269 -13.78 -1.34 -4.98
CA ILE A 269 -13.23 -0.18 -5.66
C ILE A 269 -12.21 -0.65 -6.70
N ARG A 270 -12.04 0.15 -7.77
CA ARG A 270 -10.94 -0.01 -8.71
C ARG A 270 -9.74 0.84 -8.31
N LEU A 271 -8.51 0.31 -8.46
CA LEU A 271 -7.29 1.07 -8.17
C LEU A 271 -7.17 2.34 -9.01
N ASP A 272 -7.61 2.33 -10.26
CA ASP A 272 -7.63 3.53 -11.10
C ASP A 272 -8.62 4.63 -10.69
N THR A 273 -9.47 4.34 -9.71
CA THR A 273 -10.43 5.29 -9.11
C THR A 273 -10.06 5.71 -7.69
N LEU A 274 -8.80 5.52 -7.31
CA LEU A 274 -8.23 6.00 -6.06
C LEU A 274 -8.59 7.48 -5.81
N PRO A 275 -8.98 7.86 -4.57
CA PRO A 275 -9.27 9.25 -4.25
C PRO A 275 -8.02 10.12 -4.39
N ALA A 276 -8.20 11.36 -4.87
CA ALA A 276 -7.10 12.33 -4.99
C ALA A 276 -6.25 12.45 -3.73
N PHE A 277 -4.94 12.64 -3.88
CA PHE A 277 -3.97 12.67 -2.79
C PHE A 277 -4.39 13.58 -1.64
N ASP A 278 -4.85 14.80 -1.92
CA ASP A 278 -5.22 15.74 -0.85
C ASP A 278 -6.52 15.35 -0.12
N ARG A 279 -7.39 14.50 -0.70
CA ARG A 279 -8.53 13.93 0.03
C ARG A 279 -8.07 12.88 1.04
N LEU A 280 -7.01 12.16 0.72
CA LEU A 280 -6.38 11.18 1.61
C LEU A 280 -5.51 11.88 2.65
N PHE A 281 -4.68 12.83 2.23
CA PHE A 281 -3.68 13.52 3.05
C PHE A 281 -3.91 15.04 2.99
N PRO A 282 -4.97 15.56 3.63
CA PRO A 282 -5.36 16.95 3.50
C PRO A 282 -4.29 17.90 4.06
N LYS A 283 -3.76 18.76 3.19
CA LYS A 283 -2.78 19.81 3.55
C LYS A 283 -3.44 21.14 3.93
N THR A 284 -4.71 21.34 3.58
CA THR A 284 -5.41 22.60 3.80
C THR A 284 -6.68 22.41 4.62
N LYS A 285 -7.01 23.42 5.44
CA LYS A 285 -8.27 23.44 6.21
C LYS A 285 -9.51 23.44 5.32
N ALA A 286 -9.40 23.91 4.08
CA ALA A 286 -10.49 23.92 3.11
C ALA A 286 -10.86 22.48 2.71
N ILE A 287 -9.85 21.67 2.34
CA ILE A 287 -10.07 20.26 1.98
C ILE A 287 -10.49 19.47 3.22
N GLU A 288 -9.88 19.70 4.38
CA GLU A 288 -10.28 19.06 5.64
C GLU A 288 -11.74 19.35 6.02
N LYS A 289 -12.31 20.48 5.59
CA LYS A 289 -13.72 20.82 5.79
C LYS A 289 -14.65 20.13 4.78
N ASP A 290 -14.15 19.82 3.59
CA ASP A 290 -14.89 19.05 2.56
C ASP A 290 -15.03 17.57 2.94
N LEU A 291 -14.04 17.03 3.66
CA LEU A 291 -14.11 15.67 4.22
C LEU A 291 -15.25 15.57 5.26
N GLN A 292 -16.08 14.52 5.15
CA GLN A 292 -17.22 14.33 6.05
C GLN A 292 -16.87 13.51 7.30
N ILE A 293 -15.63 13.62 7.79
CA ILE A 293 -15.18 12.89 8.99
C ILE A 293 -15.87 13.47 10.23
N PRO A 294 -16.63 12.66 11.01
CA PRO A 294 -17.27 13.10 12.25
C PRO A 294 -16.27 13.71 13.24
N SER A 295 -16.70 14.74 13.96
CA SER A 295 -15.86 15.45 14.94
C SER A 295 -15.26 14.54 16.01
N THR A 296 -15.94 13.45 16.36
CA THR A 296 -15.49 12.43 17.31
C THR A 296 -14.31 11.59 16.83
N ARG A 297 -14.06 11.53 15.52
CA ARG A 297 -12.95 10.77 14.88
C ARG A 297 -11.95 11.67 14.17
N LYS A 298 -12.13 12.99 14.22
CA LYS A 298 -11.34 13.94 13.43
C LYS A 298 -9.85 13.94 13.80
N SER A 299 -9.52 13.76 15.08
CA SER A 299 -8.14 13.60 15.55
C SER A 299 -7.46 12.35 15.02
N ASP A 300 -8.24 11.33 14.73
CA ASP A 300 -7.76 9.98 14.43
C ASP A 300 -7.49 9.79 12.93
N LYS A 301 -7.98 10.72 12.08
CA LYS A 301 -7.86 10.73 10.62
C LYS A 301 -8.21 9.40 9.95
N SER A 302 -9.06 8.60 10.61
CA SER A 302 -9.52 7.29 10.16
C SER A 302 -10.62 7.45 9.11
N ILE A 303 -10.49 6.75 7.99
CA ILE A 303 -11.51 6.67 6.94
C ILE A 303 -12.28 5.36 7.16
N MET A 304 -13.55 5.47 7.56
CA MET A 304 -14.39 4.31 7.86
C MET A 304 -15.37 3.99 6.74
N GLU A 305 -15.79 5.02 6.00
CA GLU A 305 -16.84 4.96 4.99
C GLU A 305 -16.47 5.85 3.79
N PRO A 306 -17.04 5.61 2.59
CA PRO A 306 -16.78 6.46 1.42
C PRO A 306 -17.08 7.95 1.66
N ALA A 307 -18.09 8.27 2.47
CA ALA A 307 -18.47 9.65 2.83
C ALA A 307 -17.33 10.43 3.49
N ASP A 308 -16.46 9.75 4.26
CA ASP A 308 -15.31 10.38 4.92
C ASP A 308 -14.33 11.00 3.88
N LEU A 309 -14.35 10.55 2.62
CA LEU A 309 -13.53 11.07 1.51
C LEU A 309 -14.12 12.30 0.80
N GLY A 310 -15.31 12.75 1.23
CA GLY A 310 -16.03 13.91 0.70
C GLY A 310 -17.30 13.54 -0.06
N ALA A 311 -18.28 14.44 -0.03
CA ALA A 311 -19.65 14.20 -0.53
C ALA A 311 -19.69 13.80 -2.01
N GLU A 312 -18.89 14.48 -2.82
CA GLU A 312 -18.87 14.32 -4.26
C GLU A 312 -18.27 12.97 -4.66
N TYR A 313 -17.10 12.64 -4.12
CA TYR A 313 -16.45 11.35 -4.34
C TYR A 313 -17.37 10.20 -3.90
N ALA A 314 -17.91 10.27 -2.68
CA ALA A 314 -18.81 9.25 -2.15
C ALA A 314 -20.06 9.07 -3.02
N LYS A 315 -20.65 10.15 -3.51
CA LYS A 315 -21.82 10.09 -4.40
C LYS A 315 -21.51 9.34 -5.69
N VAL A 316 -20.36 9.59 -6.30
CA VAL A 316 -19.98 8.93 -7.56
C VAL A 316 -19.67 7.46 -7.32
N ILE A 317 -18.88 7.14 -6.29
CA ILE A 317 -18.52 5.76 -5.95
C ILE A 317 -19.74 4.92 -5.54
N ASN A 318 -20.69 5.50 -4.80
CA ASN A 318 -21.94 4.80 -4.47
C ASN A 318 -22.82 4.59 -5.69
N LYS A 319 -22.91 5.57 -6.60
CA LYS A 319 -23.63 5.40 -7.86
C LYS A 319 -22.99 4.31 -8.72
N ALA A 320 -21.66 4.24 -8.75
CA ALA A 320 -20.92 3.25 -9.52
C ALA A 320 -21.22 1.81 -9.07
N VAL A 321 -21.50 1.59 -7.79
CA VAL A 321 -21.95 0.27 -7.28
C VAL A 321 -23.28 -0.15 -7.89
N ASP A 322 -24.18 0.80 -8.14
CA ASP A 322 -25.49 0.52 -8.72
C ASP A 322 -25.42 0.32 -10.25
N THR A 323 -24.46 0.96 -10.93
CA THR A 323 -24.34 0.96 -12.39
C THR A 323 -23.16 0.15 -12.95
N GLU A 324 -22.34 -0.44 -12.06
CA GLU A 324 -21.04 -1.11 -12.33
C GLU A 324 -20.02 -0.29 -13.14
N THR A 325 -20.31 0.99 -13.38
CA THR A 325 -19.57 1.88 -14.26
C THR A 325 -19.44 3.25 -13.61
N THR A 326 -18.35 3.95 -13.89
CA THR A 326 -18.11 5.25 -13.28
C THR A 326 -17.40 6.20 -14.23
N GLU A 327 -17.83 7.46 -14.21
CA GLU A 327 -17.13 8.59 -14.79
C GLU A 327 -16.85 9.54 -13.62
N LEU A 328 -15.60 9.57 -13.16
CA LEU A 328 -15.14 10.53 -12.15
C LEU A 328 -14.45 11.68 -12.86
N ASP A 329 -14.64 12.89 -12.32
CA ASP A 329 -13.77 14.02 -12.64
C ASP A 329 -12.33 13.66 -12.26
N GLU A 330 -11.40 13.88 -13.18
CA GLU A 330 -9.96 13.69 -12.97
C GLU A 330 -9.45 14.42 -11.72
N ALA A 331 -10.06 15.55 -11.36
CA ALA A 331 -9.73 16.30 -10.14
C ALA A 331 -10.04 15.53 -8.83
N LEU A 332 -10.92 14.53 -8.88
CA LEU A 332 -11.26 13.67 -7.75
C LEU A 332 -10.34 12.45 -7.64
N LEU A 333 -9.49 12.23 -8.64
CA LEU A 333 -8.72 11.00 -8.79
C LEU A 333 -7.26 11.19 -8.40
N PHE A 334 -6.66 10.11 -7.93
CA PHE A 334 -5.24 10.04 -7.62
C PHE A 334 -4.42 9.99 -8.91
N ARG A 335 -3.50 10.95 -9.08
CA ARG A 335 -2.68 11.10 -10.29
C ARG A 335 -1.20 11.34 -10.02
N GLN A 336 -0.77 11.13 -8.78
CA GLN A 336 0.63 11.16 -8.39
C GLN A 336 1.31 9.82 -8.73
N PRO A 337 2.65 9.77 -8.88
CA PRO A 337 3.36 8.51 -9.01
C PRO A 337 3.20 7.59 -7.80
N ILE A 338 2.83 6.34 -8.05
CA ILE A 338 2.83 5.22 -7.11
C ILE A 338 4.16 4.50 -7.28
N HIS A 339 5.01 4.61 -6.27
CA HIS A 339 6.38 4.11 -6.33
C HIS A 339 6.44 2.61 -6.05
N PHE A 340 5.47 2.11 -5.27
CA PHE A 340 5.32 0.68 -4.99
C PHE A 340 3.83 0.33 -4.79
N LEU A 341 3.33 -0.61 -5.59
CA LEU A 341 1.98 -1.17 -5.49
C LEU A 341 2.10 -2.64 -5.09
N LYS A 342 1.47 -3.05 -3.98
CA LYS A 342 1.27 -4.47 -3.63
C LYS A 342 -0.18 -4.86 -3.95
N ILE A 343 -0.37 -6.03 -4.53
CA ILE A 343 -1.67 -6.68 -4.74
C ILE A 343 -1.59 -8.11 -4.21
N ASP A 344 -2.44 -8.40 -3.24
CA ASP A 344 -2.54 -9.68 -2.53
C ASP A 344 -3.94 -9.70 -1.91
N VAL A 345 -4.92 -10.22 -2.67
CA VAL A 345 -6.35 -10.04 -2.39
C VAL A 345 -7.08 -11.38 -2.32
N GLU A 346 -6.38 -12.39 -1.83
CA GLU A 346 -6.92 -13.70 -1.43
C GLU A 346 -7.66 -14.47 -2.54
N GLY A 347 -7.05 -14.50 -3.73
CA GLY A 347 -7.54 -15.23 -4.90
C GLY A 347 -8.22 -14.35 -5.95
N PHE A 348 -8.22 -13.03 -5.76
CA PHE A 348 -8.80 -12.05 -6.69
C PHE A 348 -7.74 -11.19 -7.40
N GLU A 349 -6.52 -11.71 -7.52
CA GLU A 349 -5.37 -10.94 -8.02
C GLU A 349 -5.57 -10.51 -9.48
N ILE A 350 -6.22 -11.34 -10.30
CA ILE A 350 -6.50 -11.04 -11.70
C ILE A 350 -7.45 -9.83 -11.86
N PRO A 351 -8.66 -9.80 -11.26
CA PRO A 351 -9.50 -8.60 -11.31
C PRO A 351 -8.88 -7.40 -10.58
N ALA A 352 -8.13 -7.59 -9.49
CA ALA A 352 -7.45 -6.49 -8.82
C ALA A 352 -6.38 -5.84 -9.71
N LEU A 353 -5.57 -6.63 -10.42
CA LEU A 353 -4.59 -6.14 -11.39
C LEU A 353 -5.26 -5.39 -12.53
N ARG A 354 -6.36 -5.92 -13.08
CA ARG A 354 -7.15 -5.25 -14.13
C ARG A 354 -7.72 -3.91 -13.66
N SER A 355 -8.02 -3.78 -12.37
CA SER A 355 -8.50 -2.52 -11.79
C SER A 355 -7.47 -1.39 -11.80
N ALA A 356 -6.18 -1.70 -11.99
CA ALA A 356 -5.08 -0.74 -12.11
C ALA A 356 -4.76 -0.35 -13.56
N ALA A 357 -5.50 -0.85 -14.56
CA ALA A 357 -5.19 -0.67 -15.98
C ALA A 357 -4.89 0.80 -16.35
N LYS A 358 -5.78 1.74 -15.98
CA LYS A 358 -5.55 3.17 -16.30
C LYS A 358 -4.37 3.78 -15.54
N LEU A 359 -3.99 3.25 -14.38
CA LEU A 359 -2.77 3.70 -13.71
C LEU A 359 -1.52 3.26 -14.49
N PHE A 360 -1.51 2.05 -15.06
CA PHE A 360 -0.42 1.58 -15.90
C PHE A 360 -0.37 2.28 -17.25
N GLU A 361 -1.51 2.43 -17.93
CA GLU A 361 -1.63 3.16 -19.20
C GLU A 361 -1.12 4.61 -19.05
N ASN A 362 -1.44 5.26 -17.93
CA ASN A 362 -0.99 6.62 -17.61
C ASN A 362 0.42 6.66 -17.00
N GLN A 363 1.13 5.53 -16.94
CA GLN A 363 2.49 5.44 -16.41
C GLN A 363 2.60 5.96 -14.97
N LEU A 364 1.59 5.72 -14.13
CA LEU A 364 1.55 6.17 -12.75
C LEU A 364 2.13 5.16 -11.75
N VAL A 365 2.34 3.88 -12.11
CA VAL A 365 2.86 2.86 -11.19
C VAL A 365 4.24 2.38 -11.60
N GLU A 366 5.26 2.61 -10.78
CA GLU A 366 6.65 2.25 -11.11
C GLU A 366 6.98 0.77 -10.86
N HIS A 367 6.57 0.26 -9.72
CA HIS A 367 6.79 -1.12 -9.31
C HIS A 367 5.50 -1.73 -8.77
N THR A 368 5.17 -2.93 -9.23
CA THR A 368 4.03 -3.69 -8.71
C THR A 368 4.48 -5.07 -8.27
N ILE A 369 4.12 -5.47 -7.05
CA ILE A 369 4.20 -6.84 -6.57
C ILE A 369 2.80 -7.44 -6.58
N LEU A 370 2.65 -8.59 -7.22
CA LEU A 370 1.44 -9.38 -7.28
C LEU A 370 1.74 -10.74 -6.67
N GLU A 371 1.01 -11.12 -5.63
CA GLU A 371 1.01 -12.51 -5.17
C GLU A 371 0.37 -13.39 -6.25
N PHE A 372 1.02 -14.49 -6.65
CA PHE A 372 0.63 -15.19 -7.86
C PHE A 372 0.77 -16.70 -7.75
N GLY A 373 -0.31 -17.39 -8.13
CA GLY A 373 -0.38 -18.84 -8.16
C GLY A 373 -0.60 -19.48 -6.78
N PRO A 374 -0.97 -20.77 -6.75
CA PRO A 374 -1.27 -21.61 -7.90
C PRO A 374 -2.68 -21.29 -8.47
N PRO A 375 -3.01 -21.71 -9.70
CA PRO A 375 -4.23 -21.29 -10.40
C PRO A 375 -5.55 -21.55 -9.67
N HIS A 376 -5.57 -22.55 -8.77
CA HIS A 376 -6.74 -22.86 -7.98
C HIS A 376 -7.20 -21.72 -7.05
N ARG A 377 -6.30 -20.78 -6.75
CA ARG A 377 -6.64 -19.57 -5.98
C ARG A 377 -7.67 -18.72 -6.71
N TRP A 378 -7.64 -18.67 -8.04
CA TRP A 378 -8.51 -17.83 -8.86
C TRP A 378 -9.86 -18.47 -9.19
N ASP A 379 -10.08 -19.75 -8.85
CA ASP A 379 -11.35 -20.44 -9.17
C ASP A 379 -12.57 -19.69 -8.60
N ARG A 380 -12.38 -18.98 -7.49
CA ARG A 380 -13.39 -18.16 -6.81
C ARG A 380 -13.63 -16.78 -7.44
N SER A 381 -12.71 -16.32 -8.31
CA SER A 381 -12.77 -14.97 -8.87
C SER A 381 -13.74 -14.85 -10.04
N LEU A 382 -14.27 -15.97 -10.53
CA LEU A 382 -15.20 -16.02 -11.65
C LEU A 382 -16.64 -15.81 -11.18
N GLU A 383 -17.29 -14.76 -11.69
CA GLU A 383 -18.69 -14.48 -11.41
C GLU A 383 -19.62 -15.49 -12.10
N ASN A 384 -20.79 -15.75 -11.49
CA ASN A 384 -21.85 -16.59 -12.05
C ASN A 384 -21.39 -18.03 -12.40
N SER A 385 -20.45 -18.58 -11.64
CA SER A 385 -19.86 -19.90 -11.87
C SER A 385 -20.74 -21.08 -11.42
N SER A 386 -21.91 -20.83 -10.82
CA SER A 386 -22.80 -21.84 -10.21
C SER A 386 -23.27 -22.98 -11.14
N GLY A 387 -23.13 -22.81 -12.46
CA GLY A 387 -23.44 -23.84 -13.47
C GLY A 387 -22.21 -24.48 -14.14
N MET A 388 -20.99 -24.10 -13.74
CA MET A 388 -19.75 -24.55 -14.37
C MET A 388 -19.06 -25.61 -13.52
N SER A 389 -18.42 -26.58 -14.19
CA SER A 389 -17.49 -27.49 -13.51
C SER A 389 -16.20 -26.77 -13.11
N LEU A 390 -15.50 -27.25 -12.08
CA LEU A 390 -14.21 -26.70 -11.66
C LEU A 390 -13.19 -26.64 -12.81
N LYS A 391 -13.21 -27.63 -13.72
CA LYS A 391 -12.36 -27.62 -14.91
C LYS A 391 -12.66 -26.43 -15.82
N GLN A 392 -13.92 -26.14 -16.10
CA GLN A 392 -14.33 -25.00 -16.93
C GLN A 392 -14.00 -23.66 -16.24
N ILE A 393 -14.22 -23.57 -14.93
CA ILE A 393 -13.85 -22.39 -14.15
C ILE A 393 -12.35 -22.14 -14.24
N ARG A 394 -11.55 -23.19 -14.04
CA ARG A 394 -10.09 -23.12 -14.15
C ARG A 394 -9.63 -22.70 -15.54
N GLU A 395 -10.21 -23.28 -16.59
CA GLU A 395 -9.89 -22.91 -17.98
C GLU A 395 -10.12 -21.41 -18.25
N VAL A 396 -11.25 -20.87 -17.78
CA VAL A 396 -11.57 -19.43 -17.96
C VAL A 396 -10.66 -18.54 -17.11
N THR A 397 -10.42 -18.89 -15.85
CA THR A 397 -9.56 -18.08 -14.96
C THR A 397 -8.10 -18.11 -15.39
N MET A 398 -7.62 -19.24 -15.89
CA MET A 398 -6.30 -19.36 -16.52
C MET A 398 -6.19 -18.51 -17.78
N GLN A 399 -7.20 -18.52 -18.64
CA GLN A 399 -7.20 -17.66 -19.83
C GLN A 399 -7.17 -16.18 -19.44
N ASN A 400 -7.99 -15.77 -18.46
CA ASN A 400 -7.99 -14.39 -17.95
C ASN A 400 -6.62 -13.98 -17.38
N ALA A 401 -5.91 -14.90 -16.73
CA ALA A 401 -4.57 -14.67 -16.19
C ALA A 401 -3.54 -14.50 -17.32
N LYS A 402 -3.59 -15.33 -18.37
CA LYS A 402 -2.73 -15.15 -19.55
C LYS A 402 -3.00 -13.81 -20.23
N ASP A 403 -4.27 -13.51 -20.50
CA ASP A 403 -4.68 -12.29 -21.20
C ASP A 403 -4.15 -11.05 -20.47
N ILE A 404 -4.31 -10.97 -19.14
CA ILE A 404 -3.87 -9.79 -18.39
C ILE A 404 -2.34 -9.66 -18.31
N LEU A 405 -1.59 -10.77 -18.31
CA LEU A 405 -0.13 -10.73 -18.33
C LEU A 405 0.40 -10.33 -19.70
N HIS A 406 -0.23 -10.79 -20.79
CA HIS A 406 0.07 -10.29 -22.13
C HIS A 406 -0.27 -8.81 -22.27
N THR A 407 -1.43 -8.35 -21.77
CA THR A 407 -1.74 -6.92 -21.70
C THR A 407 -0.67 -6.15 -20.92
N ALA A 408 -0.19 -6.68 -19.80
CA ALA A 408 0.86 -6.04 -19.01
C ALA A 408 2.16 -5.85 -19.81
N ILE A 409 2.56 -6.83 -20.61
CA ILE A 409 3.76 -6.77 -21.45
C ILE A 409 3.52 -5.88 -22.67
N ASP A 410 2.46 -6.17 -23.43
CA ASP A 410 2.25 -5.62 -24.77
C ASP A 410 1.68 -4.20 -24.75
N GLU A 411 0.74 -3.92 -23.84
CA GLU A 411 0.04 -2.64 -23.77
C GLU A 411 0.62 -1.73 -22.70
N TRP A 412 0.84 -2.25 -21.49
CA TRP A 412 1.34 -1.46 -20.37
C TRP A 412 2.87 -1.32 -20.34
N LYS A 413 3.57 -2.06 -21.21
CA LYS A 413 5.03 -2.03 -21.34
C LYS A 413 5.73 -2.36 -20.03
N LEU A 414 5.34 -3.48 -19.41
CA LEU A 414 5.93 -3.96 -18.17
C LEU A 414 6.78 -5.21 -18.43
N ASP A 415 7.95 -5.27 -17.80
CA ASP A 415 8.69 -6.52 -17.64
C ASP A 415 8.14 -7.29 -16.45
N ILE A 416 8.10 -8.63 -16.56
CA ILE A 416 7.68 -9.53 -15.48
C ILE A 416 8.91 -10.19 -14.88
N ASN A 417 9.13 -9.97 -13.59
CA ASN A 417 10.18 -10.61 -12.82
C ASN A 417 9.56 -11.51 -11.76
N LEU A 418 10.15 -12.67 -11.49
CA LEU A 418 9.71 -13.62 -10.48
C LEU A 418 10.55 -13.42 -9.23
N LEU A 419 9.91 -13.18 -8.10
CA LEU A 419 10.58 -13.06 -6.80
C LEU A 419 10.48 -14.37 -6.01
N PRO A 420 11.45 -14.66 -5.13
CA PRO A 420 11.46 -15.89 -4.36
C PRO A 420 10.24 -16.02 -3.43
N ALA A 421 9.58 -17.18 -3.51
CA ALA A 421 8.50 -17.64 -2.63
C ALA A 421 8.61 -19.17 -2.46
N GLU A 422 7.52 -19.84 -2.11
CA GLU A 422 7.49 -21.31 -1.94
C GLU A 422 7.95 -22.05 -3.20
N GLY A 423 7.57 -21.58 -4.40
CA GLY A 423 7.90 -22.20 -5.67
C GLY A 423 9.35 -21.98 -6.17
N TRP A 424 10.18 -21.20 -5.47
CA TRP A 424 11.45 -20.66 -5.99
C TRP A 424 12.40 -21.70 -6.61
N ALA A 425 12.69 -22.80 -5.89
CA ALA A 425 13.61 -23.82 -6.38
C ALA A 425 13.09 -24.54 -7.64
N LYS A 426 11.76 -24.74 -7.71
CA LYS A 426 11.10 -25.33 -8.88
C LYS A 426 11.10 -24.35 -10.05
N THR A 427 10.89 -23.06 -9.81
CA THR A 427 11.01 -22.01 -10.83
C THR A 427 12.41 -21.99 -11.45
N ILE A 428 13.48 -22.04 -10.65
CA ILE A 428 14.86 -22.06 -11.18
C ILE A 428 15.07 -23.28 -12.10
N THR A 429 14.65 -24.45 -11.62
CA THR A 429 14.76 -25.71 -12.39
C THR A 429 13.95 -25.64 -13.69
N TRP A 430 12.73 -25.11 -13.61
CA TRP A 430 11.84 -24.93 -14.74
C TRP A 430 12.49 -24.01 -15.78
N MET A 431 12.99 -22.84 -15.37
CA MET A 431 13.62 -21.87 -16.27
C MET A 431 14.85 -22.43 -16.97
N HIS A 432 15.70 -23.16 -16.24
CA HIS A 432 16.85 -23.84 -16.83
C HIS A 432 16.42 -24.88 -17.89
N ASN A 433 15.37 -25.65 -17.63
CA ASN A 433 14.85 -26.66 -18.56
C ASN A 433 14.22 -26.05 -19.82
N HIS A 434 13.78 -24.80 -19.76
CA HIS A 434 13.24 -24.05 -20.90
C HIS A 434 14.31 -23.17 -21.58
N GLY A 435 15.59 -23.39 -21.27
CA GLY A 435 16.70 -22.77 -21.97
C GLY A 435 16.96 -21.30 -21.63
N VAL A 436 16.42 -20.80 -20.52
CA VAL A 436 16.70 -19.43 -20.05
C VAL A 436 18.18 -19.32 -19.65
N ASP A 437 18.88 -18.36 -20.26
CA ASP A 437 20.29 -18.07 -20.00
C ASP A 437 20.55 -16.55 -20.03
N GLU A 438 20.51 -15.94 -18.86
CA GLU A 438 20.80 -14.53 -18.55
C GLU A 438 22.31 -14.29 -18.28
N SER A 439 23.18 -15.30 -18.47
CA SER A 439 24.62 -15.13 -18.22
C SER A 439 25.34 -14.32 -19.30
N GLU A 440 24.66 -14.02 -20.41
CA GLU A 440 25.26 -13.37 -21.59
C GLU A 440 26.48 -14.13 -22.14
N GLY A 441 26.56 -15.45 -21.88
CA GLY A 441 27.68 -16.30 -22.27
C GLY A 441 28.87 -16.29 -21.29
N ASP A 442 28.76 -15.59 -20.16
CA ASP A 442 29.78 -15.61 -19.10
C ASP A 442 29.62 -16.85 -18.20
N PRO A 443 30.56 -17.81 -18.22
CA PRO A 443 30.46 -19.03 -17.42
C PRO A 443 30.55 -18.81 -15.91
N SER A 444 30.93 -17.60 -15.47
CA SER A 444 31.02 -17.23 -14.05
C SER A 444 29.72 -16.63 -13.50
N LYS A 445 28.80 -16.19 -14.37
CA LYS A 445 27.51 -15.63 -13.97
C LYS A 445 26.46 -16.73 -13.78
N ASN A 446 25.50 -16.48 -12.89
CA ASN A 446 24.32 -17.34 -12.77
C ASN A 446 23.47 -17.19 -14.04
N LYS A 447 23.02 -18.32 -14.60
CA LYS A 447 22.27 -18.37 -15.85
C LYS A 447 20.81 -17.93 -15.73
N VAL A 448 20.22 -18.00 -14.55
CA VAL A 448 18.76 -17.83 -14.39
C VAL A 448 18.46 -16.76 -13.36
N VAL A 449 19.17 -16.77 -12.23
CA VAL A 449 18.91 -15.89 -11.09
C VAL A 449 19.78 -14.65 -11.19
N ARG A 450 19.14 -13.48 -11.25
CA ARG A 450 19.78 -12.17 -11.10
C ARG A 450 19.71 -11.71 -9.64
N LYS A 451 20.68 -10.87 -9.25
CA LYS A 451 20.73 -10.24 -7.93
C LYS A 451 20.70 -8.73 -8.09
N ILE A 452 19.91 -8.07 -7.25
CA ILE A 452 19.92 -6.62 -7.10
C ILE A 452 20.80 -6.27 -5.91
N HIS A 453 21.75 -5.39 -6.14
CA HIS A 453 22.63 -4.87 -5.10
C HIS A 453 22.39 -3.37 -4.90
N ALA A 454 22.52 -2.90 -3.66
CA ALA A 454 22.14 -1.55 -3.24
C ALA A 454 23.15 -0.43 -3.60
N HIS A 455 24.11 -0.67 -4.50
CA HIS A 455 25.31 0.18 -4.70
C HIS A 455 25.02 1.71 -4.76
N LYS A 456 25.95 2.49 -4.20
CA LYS A 456 25.86 3.95 -3.90
C LYS A 456 25.02 4.74 -4.92
N PHE A 457 23.87 5.22 -4.45
CA PHE A 457 22.73 5.52 -5.31
C PHE A 457 22.72 6.91 -5.93
N ASP A 458 23.39 7.89 -5.33
CA ASP A 458 23.12 9.31 -5.60
C ASP A 458 24.27 10.24 -5.19
N ASP A 459 25.47 9.69 -4.91
CA ASP A 459 26.58 10.42 -4.28
C ASP A 459 26.21 11.13 -2.95
N LEU A 460 25.05 10.83 -2.37
CA LEU A 460 24.62 11.37 -1.09
C LEU A 460 25.32 10.64 0.07
N PRO A 461 25.42 11.29 1.24
CA PRO A 461 25.90 10.63 2.45
C PRO A 461 25.09 9.36 2.75
N LEU A 462 25.78 8.37 3.30
CA LEU A 462 25.14 7.17 3.85
C LEU A 462 24.12 7.58 4.93
N ASP A 463 22.95 6.92 4.97
CA ASP A 463 21.95 7.19 6.02
C ASP A 463 22.49 6.69 7.38
N ASN A 464 23.45 5.76 7.35
CA ASN A 464 24.04 5.11 8.53
C ASN A 464 22.97 4.53 9.47
N ASP A 465 21.87 4.05 8.89
CA ASP A 465 20.80 3.39 9.62
C ASP A 465 20.97 1.86 9.65
N GLU A 466 20.12 1.21 10.44
CA GLU A 466 20.19 -0.24 10.66
C GLU A 466 19.89 -1.05 9.39
N PHE A 467 19.06 -0.55 8.47
CA PHE A 467 18.80 -1.25 7.20
C PHE A 467 20.01 -1.17 6.27
N GLU A 468 20.76 -0.06 6.28
CA GLU A 468 22.03 0.02 5.56
C GLU A 468 23.11 -0.89 6.17
N ALA A 469 23.15 -1.01 7.50
CA ALA A 469 24.02 -1.95 8.18
C ALA A 469 23.68 -3.41 7.81
N GLU A 470 22.40 -3.77 7.83
CA GLU A 470 21.89 -5.09 7.38
C GLU A 470 22.30 -5.38 5.94
N LEU A 471 22.10 -4.43 5.02
CA LEU A 471 22.53 -4.61 3.64
C LEU A 471 24.04 -4.82 3.52
N LYS A 472 24.88 -4.10 4.29
CA LYS A 472 26.33 -4.30 4.28
C LYS A 472 26.74 -5.71 4.71
N GLU A 473 26.06 -6.28 5.70
CA GLU A 473 26.28 -7.67 6.13
C GLU A 473 25.87 -8.70 5.05
N LEU A 474 24.96 -8.31 4.17
CA LEU A 474 24.49 -9.11 3.03
C LEU A 474 25.22 -8.79 1.72
N ASP A 475 26.44 -8.25 1.77
CA ASP A 475 27.19 -7.80 0.57
C ASP A 475 26.37 -6.89 -0.35
N ASN A 476 25.58 -6.01 0.28
CA ASN A 476 24.63 -5.09 -0.32
C ASN A 476 23.52 -5.75 -1.15
N ALA A 477 23.31 -7.06 -1.06
CA ALA A 477 22.23 -7.74 -1.77
C ALA A 477 20.85 -7.32 -1.22
N VAL A 478 19.99 -6.81 -2.11
CA VAL A 478 18.61 -6.39 -1.80
C VAL A 478 17.66 -7.58 -1.96
N THR A 479 17.63 -8.17 -3.15
CA THR A 479 16.82 -9.36 -3.48
C THR A 479 17.41 -10.09 -4.68
N GLU A 480 16.97 -11.33 -4.85
CA GLU A 480 17.17 -12.14 -6.05
C GLU A 480 15.88 -12.11 -6.89
N PHE A 481 16.00 -12.29 -8.20
CA PHE A 481 14.85 -12.39 -9.10
C PHE A 481 15.19 -13.18 -10.37
N ILE A 482 14.17 -13.63 -11.09
CA ILE A 482 14.30 -14.25 -12.41
C ILE A 482 13.44 -13.46 -13.39
N ARG A 483 13.98 -13.02 -14.53
CA ARG A 483 13.15 -12.41 -15.57
C ARG A 483 12.33 -13.52 -16.24
N LEU A 484 11.02 -13.33 -16.37
CA LEU A 484 10.15 -14.25 -17.11
C LEU A 484 10.08 -13.77 -18.58
N PRO A 485 10.66 -14.50 -19.55
CA PRO A 485 10.55 -14.14 -20.96
C PRO A 485 9.09 -14.13 -21.43
N ALA A 486 8.74 -13.18 -22.28
CA ALA A 486 7.37 -12.98 -22.74
C ALA A 486 6.81 -14.22 -23.44
N GLU A 487 7.65 -14.91 -24.23
CA GLU A 487 7.31 -16.14 -24.93
C GLU A 487 7.06 -17.34 -24.00
N LEU A 488 7.50 -17.27 -22.74
CA LEU A 488 7.34 -18.34 -21.76
C LEU A 488 6.18 -18.11 -20.78
N VAL A 489 5.49 -16.96 -20.85
CA VAL A 489 4.40 -16.61 -19.90
C VAL A 489 3.32 -17.69 -19.85
N ASP A 490 2.80 -18.11 -21.01
CA ASP A 490 1.72 -19.10 -21.07
C ASP A 490 2.14 -20.45 -20.49
N GLU A 491 3.32 -20.96 -20.89
CA GLU A 491 3.83 -22.25 -20.45
C GLU A 491 4.16 -22.24 -18.94
N TYR A 492 4.68 -21.12 -18.45
CA TYR A 492 4.93 -20.91 -17.02
C TYR A 492 3.62 -20.93 -16.22
N LEU A 493 2.57 -20.26 -16.72
CA LEU A 493 1.26 -20.28 -16.07
C LEU A 493 0.69 -21.69 -16.02
N GLU A 494 0.77 -22.47 -17.11
CA GLU A 494 0.31 -23.86 -17.10
C GLU A 494 1.08 -24.74 -16.10
N SER A 495 2.37 -24.45 -15.91
CA SER A 495 3.23 -25.15 -14.95
C SER A 495 3.08 -24.66 -13.51
N SER A 496 2.42 -23.51 -13.29
CA SER A 496 2.35 -22.86 -11.98
C SER A 496 1.64 -23.68 -10.90
N ALA A 497 0.76 -24.62 -11.30
CA ALA A 497 0.14 -25.57 -10.38
C ALA A 497 1.18 -26.49 -9.71
N ASP A 498 2.20 -26.94 -10.46
CA ASP A 498 3.25 -27.82 -9.96
C ASP A 498 4.40 -27.05 -9.31
N ILE A 499 4.65 -25.81 -9.75
CA ILE A 499 5.66 -24.92 -9.19
C ILE A 499 5.22 -24.44 -7.80
N GLY A 500 3.99 -23.95 -7.66
CA GLY A 500 3.47 -23.38 -6.41
C GLY A 500 3.37 -21.85 -6.45
N GLU A 501 3.21 -21.25 -5.28
CA GLU A 501 3.09 -19.81 -5.11
C GLU A 501 4.40 -19.08 -5.43
N MET A 502 4.27 -17.94 -6.10
CA MET A 502 5.32 -17.03 -6.55
C MET A 502 4.84 -15.58 -6.44
N TYR A 503 5.77 -14.63 -6.43
CA TYR A 503 5.40 -13.21 -6.59
C TYR A 503 5.85 -12.73 -7.97
N LEU A 504 4.95 -12.09 -8.70
CA LEU A 504 5.30 -11.34 -9.90
C LEU A 504 5.68 -9.92 -9.49
N TRP A 505 6.81 -9.46 -9.98
CA TRP A 505 7.29 -8.10 -9.86
C TRP A 505 7.31 -7.43 -11.23
N PHE A 506 6.33 -6.57 -11.45
CA PHE A 506 6.25 -5.76 -12.65
C PHE A 506 7.12 -4.51 -12.52
N THR A 507 7.90 -4.26 -13.56
CA THR A 507 8.74 -3.07 -13.71
C THR A 507 8.50 -2.43 -15.07
N LYS A 508 8.40 -1.10 -15.15
CA LYS A 508 8.23 -0.40 -16.43
C LYS A 508 9.42 -0.63 -17.37
N GLN A 509 9.12 -0.94 -18.63
CA GLN A 509 10.08 -0.89 -19.74
C GLN A 509 10.43 0.57 -20.03
N ASN A 510 11.71 0.86 -20.24
CA ASN A 510 12.20 2.18 -20.65
C ASN A 510 11.84 3.34 -19.70
N SER A 511 11.78 3.08 -18.40
CA SER A 511 11.53 4.15 -17.45
C SER A 511 12.72 5.10 -17.36
N ASP A 512 12.41 6.40 -17.33
CA ASP A 512 13.40 7.41 -16.97
C ASP A 512 13.75 7.41 -15.48
N SER A 513 13.00 6.65 -14.67
CA SER A 513 13.25 6.44 -13.24
C SER A 513 14.70 6.01 -13.03
N PRO A 514 15.50 6.80 -12.29
CA PRO A 514 16.88 6.45 -11.94
C PRO A 514 16.97 5.10 -11.22
N VAL A 515 15.88 4.67 -10.57
CA VAL A 515 15.74 3.37 -9.90
C VAL A 515 15.73 2.26 -10.93
N LEU A 516 14.88 2.36 -11.95
CA LEU A 516 14.71 1.34 -12.97
C LEU A 516 15.94 1.22 -13.89
N LYS A 517 16.59 2.35 -14.23
CA LYS A 517 17.85 2.34 -15.02
C LYS A 517 19.01 1.61 -14.34
N LYS A 518 18.97 1.43 -13.03
CA LYS A 518 20.00 0.73 -12.24
C LYS A 518 19.62 -0.72 -11.90
N VAL A 519 18.36 -1.10 -12.19
CA VAL A 519 17.82 -2.46 -12.01
C VAL A 519 17.94 -3.27 -13.30
N THR A 520 17.74 -2.64 -14.47
CA THR A 520 17.95 -3.25 -15.79
C THR A 520 19.42 -3.47 -16.07
#